data_AF-A0A453C9A9-F1
#
_entry.id   AF-A0A453C9A9-F1
#
_cell.length_a   1.000
_cell.length_b   1.000
_cell.length_c   1.000
_cell.angle_alpha   90.00
_cell.angle_beta   90.00
_cell.angle_gamma   90.00
#
_symmetry.space_group_name_H-M   'P 1'
#
loop_
_entity.id
_entity.type
_entity.pdbx_description
1 polymer ?
#
loop_
_entity_poly.entity_id
_entity_poly.type
_entity_poly.pdbx_seq_one_letter_code
_entity_poly.pdbx_strand_id
1 'polypeptide(L)'
;MFALAYYAVKGCKKTDGCSGSEHTPCIQKRIIDYFSKKEGTPDDDYCTPLRKSSTFLQSDIKVFLQSNSFAKFTPRAVARIMHGISSPAFPAATWAKNHFWGRYMEVDFPVVIEAAKAELVKFVGKGE
;
A
#
# COMPACT_ATOMS: atom_id res chain seq x y z
N MET A 1 14.16 -3.67 10.94
CA MET A 1 13.55 -3.07 9.72
C MET A 1 14.35 -3.30 8.42
N PHE A 2 15.61 -3.74 8.45
CA PHE A 2 16.38 -4.04 7.23
C PHE A 2 16.05 -5.41 6.58
N ALA A 3 15.41 -6.33 7.31
CA ALA A 3 15.15 -7.69 6.86
C ALA A 3 14.13 -7.78 5.72
N LEU A 4 13.11 -6.91 5.70
CA LEU A 4 12.07 -6.88 4.67
C LEU A 4 12.60 -6.34 3.34
N ALA A 5 13.38 -5.25 3.38
CA ALA A 5 14.07 -4.72 2.20
C ALA A 5 15.10 -5.74 1.66
N TYR A 6 15.82 -6.43 2.55
CA TYR A 6 16.75 -7.50 2.17
C TYR A 6 16.05 -8.70 1.52
N TYR A 7 14.88 -9.08 2.02
CA TYR A 7 14.06 -10.16 1.45
C TYR A 7 13.46 -9.78 0.10
N ALA A 8 12.95 -8.55 -0.05
CA ALA A 8 12.45 -8.03 -1.32
C ALA A 8 13.55 -7.98 -2.40
N VAL A 9 14.78 -7.63 -2.02
CA VAL A 9 15.95 -7.67 -2.92
C VAL A 9 16.36 -9.09 -3.30
N LYS A 10 16.18 -10.08 -2.40
CA LYS A 10 16.44 -11.50 -2.70
C LYS A 10 15.31 -12.20 -3.47
N GLY A 11 14.08 -11.71 -3.36
CA GLY A 11 12.90 -12.23 -4.06
C GLY A 11 12.84 -11.83 -5.53
N CYS A 12 13.38 -10.66 -5.89
CA CYS A 12 13.68 -10.34 -7.28
C CYS A 12 14.86 -11.21 -7.73
N LYS A 13 14.57 -12.35 -8.35
CA LYS A 13 15.53 -12.97 -9.25
C LYS A 13 15.92 -11.88 -10.24
N LYS A 14 17.19 -11.47 -10.27
CA LYS A 14 17.76 -10.70 -11.38
C LYS A 14 17.70 -11.59 -12.61
N THR A 15 16.52 -11.80 -13.16
CA THR A 15 16.37 -12.33 -14.51
C THR A 15 16.91 -11.21 -15.41
N ASP A 16 18.12 -11.45 -15.90
CA ASP A 16 18.79 -10.66 -16.94
C ASP A 16 19.22 -9.24 -16.52
N GLY A 17 20.08 -9.14 -15.50
CA GLY A 17 20.72 -7.88 -15.15
C GLY A 17 21.69 -7.40 -16.24
N CYS A 18 21.26 -6.44 -17.07
CA CYS A 18 22.13 -5.75 -18.02
C CYS A 18 23.16 -4.87 -17.29
N SER A 19 24.43 -5.03 -17.61
CA SER A 19 25.54 -4.28 -17.01
C SER A 19 25.80 -2.97 -17.76
N GLY A 20 26.19 -1.93 -17.01
CA GLY A 20 26.84 -0.70 -17.46
C GLY A 20 26.36 -0.09 -18.79
N SER A 21 26.99 -0.51 -19.89
CA SER A 21 26.79 0.03 -21.25
C SER A 21 25.48 -0.39 -21.92
N GLU A 22 24.77 -1.40 -21.39
CA GLU A 22 23.52 -1.93 -21.96
C GLU A 22 22.26 -1.47 -21.23
N HIS A 23 22.38 -0.50 -20.31
CA HIS A 23 21.26 -0.02 -19.51
C HIS A 23 20.15 0.65 -20.35
N THR A 24 20.51 1.38 -21.41
CA THR A 24 19.51 2.05 -22.29
C THR A 24 18.77 1.05 -23.18
N PRO A 25 19.45 0.13 -23.90
CA PRO A 25 18.77 -0.88 -24.72
C PRO A 25 17.89 -1.82 -23.90
N CYS A 26 18.30 -2.20 -22.69
CA CYS A 26 17.53 -3.13 -21.87
C CYS A 26 16.22 -2.53 -21.36
N ILE A 27 16.25 -1.26 -20.94
CA ILE A 27 15.05 -0.53 -20.53
C ILE A 27 14.14 -0.33 -21.72
N GLN A 28 14.68 0.09 -22.88
CA GLN A 28 13.90 0.25 -24.11
C GLN A 28 13.21 -1.05 -24.50
N LYS A 29 13.92 -2.19 -24.42
CA LYS A 29 13.33 -3.51 -24.68
C LYS A 29 12.19 -3.83 -23.72
N ARG A 30 12.36 -3.62 -22.41
CA ARG A 30 11.27 -3.88 -21.42
C ARG A 30 10.07 -2.96 -21.63
N ILE A 31 10.29 -1.69 -21.99
CA ILE A 31 9.21 -0.74 -22.31
C ILE A 31 8.45 -1.22 -23.53
N ILE A 32 9.15 -1.57 -24.62
CA ILE A 32 8.54 -2.09 -25.85
C ILE A 32 7.77 -3.37 -25.55
N ASP A 33 8.35 -4.32 -24.83
CA ASP A 33 7.69 -5.58 -24.47
C ASP A 33 6.43 -5.35 -23.62
N TYR A 34 6.45 -4.42 -22.67
CA TYR A 34 5.31 -4.07 -21.83
C TYR A 34 4.15 -3.50 -22.67
N PHE A 35 4.42 -2.53 -23.53
CA PHE A 35 3.38 -1.87 -24.34
C PHE A 35 2.97 -2.66 -25.59
N SER A 36 3.78 -3.65 -26.02
CA SER A 36 3.47 -4.51 -27.16
C SER A 36 2.73 -5.79 -26.77
N LYS A 37 2.71 -6.15 -25.47
CA LYS A 37 1.91 -7.29 -24.97
C LYS A 37 0.43 -7.02 -25.24
N LYS A 38 -0.19 -7.84 -26.09
CA LYS A 38 -1.66 -7.90 -26.21
C LYS A 38 -2.20 -8.45 -24.88
N GLU A 39 -3.13 -7.73 -24.28
CA GLU A 39 -3.77 -8.09 -23.01
C GLU A 39 -4.20 -9.56 -23.02
N GLY A 40 -3.60 -10.40 -22.18
CA GLY A 40 -4.04 -11.80 -22.05
C GLY A 40 -3.02 -12.85 -21.64
N THR A 41 -1.72 -12.55 -21.56
CA THR A 41 -0.76 -13.49 -20.94
C THR A 41 -0.45 -13.08 -19.51
N PRO A 42 -0.93 -13.83 -18.49
CA PRO A 42 -0.52 -13.63 -17.12
C PRO A 42 0.93 -14.10 -17.01
N ASP A 43 1.86 -13.17 -17.17
CA ASP A 43 3.27 -13.41 -16.86
C ASP A 43 3.43 -13.28 -15.35
N ASP A 44 3.60 -14.43 -14.74
CA ASP A 44 3.60 -14.73 -13.31
C ASP A 44 4.90 -14.22 -12.65
N ASP A 45 5.11 -12.90 -12.56
CA ASP A 45 6.26 -12.34 -11.80
C ASP A 45 6.11 -10.89 -11.30
N TYR A 46 4.88 -10.37 -11.16
CA TYR A 46 4.63 -9.13 -10.42
C TYR A 46 3.38 -9.23 -9.56
N CYS A 47 3.35 -10.22 -8.67
CA CYS A 47 2.35 -10.26 -7.62
C CYS A 47 3.03 -10.77 -6.36
N THR A 48 3.50 -9.85 -5.51
CA THR A 48 3.41 -10.14 -4.07
C THR A 48 1.96 -10.54 -3.85
N PRO A 49 1.63 -11.75 -3.37
CA PRO A 49 0.26 -12.14 -3.14
C PRO A 49 -0.29 -11.18 -2.08
N LEU A 50 -1.01 -10.16 -2.54
CA LEU A 50 -1.52 -9.09 -1.71
C LEU A 50 -2.48 -9.76 -0.74
N ARG A 51 -2.10 -9.78 0.54
CA ARG A 51 -2.74 -10.66 1.50
C ARG A 51 -4.21 -10.29 1.61
N LYS A 52 -5.06 -11.32 1.57
CA LYS A 52 -6.49 -11.22 1.89
C LYS A 52 -6.64 -10.47 3.22
N SER A 53 -7.62 -9.57 3.25
CA SER A 53 -7.98 -8.70 4.39
C SER A 53 -7.72 -9.36 5.74
N SER A 54 -6.87 -8.75 6.57
CA SER A 54 -6.70 -9.15 7.97
C SER A 54 -8.03 -9.01 8.71
N THR A 55 -8.40 -10.01 9.52
CA THR A 55 -9.59 -9.96 10.40
C THR A 55 -9.53 -8.80 11.38
N PHE A 56 -8.34 -8.28 11.67
CA PHE A 56 -8.12 -7.17 12.59
C PHE A 56 -8.21 -5.79 11.93
N LEU A 57 -8.26 -5.71 10.59
CA LEU A 57 -8.22 -4.43 9.87
C LEU A 57 -9.34 -3.48 10.29
N GLN A 58 -10.58 -3.97 10.36
CA GLN A 58 -11.72 -3.14 10.76
C GLN A 58 -11.61 -2.70 12.23
N SER A 59 -11.19 -3.60 13.12
CA SER A 59 -10.98 -3.30 14.55
C SER A 59 -9.89 -2.25 14.74
N ASP A 60 -8.76 -2.37 14.04
CA ASP A 60 -7.67 -1.41 14.09
C ASP A 60 -8.10 -0.05 13.54
N ILE A 61 -8.84 -0.01 12.44
CA ILE A 61 -9.40 1.24 11.90
C ILE A 61 -10.34 1.89 12.92
N LYS A 62 -11.20 1.11 13.57
CA LYS A 62 -12.11 1.62 14.60
C LYS A 62 -11.34 2.24 15.77
N VAL A 63 -10.33 1.55 16.30
CA VAL A 63 -9.47 2.07 17.39
C VAL A 63 -8.75 3.34 16.92
N PHE A 64 -8.21 3.34 15.70
CA PHE A 64 -7.58 4.51 15.10
C PHE A 64 -8.52 5.73 15.06
N LEU A 65 -9.76 5.55 14.59
CA LEU A 65 -10.76 6.62 14.52
C LEU A 65 -11.13 7.13 15.92
N GLN A 66 -11.28 6.23 16.90
CA GLN A 66 -11.56 6.61 18.29
C GLN A 66 -10.41 7.40 18.93
N SER A 67 -9.17 6.95 18.75
CA SER A 67 -7.99 7.64 19.29
C SER A 67 -7.68 8.97 18.60
N ASN A 68 -8.24 9.21 17.41
CA ASN A 68 -8.03 10.43 16.63
C ASN A 68 -9.35 11.15 16.32
N SER A 69 -10.32 11.08 17.24
CA SER A 69 -11.67 11.65 17.07
C SER A 69 -11.67 13.17 16.85
N PHE A 70 -10.59 13.86 17.22
CA PHE A 70 -10.39 15.29 16.96
C PHE A 70 -10.19 15.62 15.47
N ALA A 71 -9.85 14.64 14.63
CA ALA A 71 -9.60 14.84 13.21
C ALA A 71 -10.73 14.24 12.34
N LYS A 72 -11.07 14.95 11.26
CA LYS A 72 -12.03 14.46 10.26
C LYS A 72 -11.29 13.67 9.18
N PHE A 73 -11.67 12.42 8.98
CA PHE A 73 -11.04 11.54 8.00
C PHE A 73 -11.97 11.21 6.84
N THR A 74 -11.39 11.09 5.65
CA THR A 74 -12.01 10.40 4.51
C THR A 74 -11.51 8.95 4.46
N PRO A 75 -12.24 8.00 3.84
CA PRO A 75 -11.77 6.62 3.70
C PRO A 75 -10.38 6.53 3.07
N ARG A 76 -10.11 7.36 2.07
CA ARG A 76 -8.80 7.46 1.42
C ARG A 76 -7.70 7.97 2.35
N ALA A 77 -8.01 8.93 3.22
CA ALA A 77 -7.04 9.43 4.20
C ALA A 77 -6.66 8.34 5.21
N VAL A 78 -7.64 7.59 5.73
CA VAL A 78 -7.39 6.44 6.60
C VAL A 78 -6.52 5.42 5.88
N ALA A 79 -6.86 5.04 4.64
CA ALA A 79 -6.07 4.08 3.87
C ALA A 79 -4.63 4.54 3.64
N ARG A 80 -4.40 5.83 3.34
CA ARG A 80 -3.05 6.39 3.23
C ARG A 80 -2.26 6.27 4.53
N ILE A 81 -2.86 6.56 5.67
CA ILE A 81 -2.22 6.40 6.98
C ILE A 81 -1.86 4.94 7.21
N MET A 82 -2.80 4.02 7.00
CA MET A 82 -2.58 2.57 7.17
C MET A 82 -1.49 2.02 6.25
N HIS A 83 -1.29 2.63 5.07
CA HIS A 83 -0.19 2.32 4.14
C HIS A 83 1.09 3.15 4.35
N GLY A 84 1.08 4.10 5.27
CA GLY A 84 2.24 4.93 5.56
C GLY A 84 2.57 5.98 4.48
N ILE A 85 1.56 6.43 3.73
CA ILE A 85 1.71 7.38 2.62
C ILE A 85 1.32 8.79 3.10
N SER A 86 2.29 9.72 3.09
CA SER A 86 2.06 11.14 3.42
C SER A 86 1.00 11.80 2.56
N SER A 87 0.21 12.71 3.11
CA SER A 87 -0.71 13.56 2.34
C SER A 87 -0.66 15.02 2.83
N PRO A 88 -1.09 16.01 2.03
CA PRO A 88 -1.06 17.41 2.45
C PRO A 88 -1.82 17.68 3.76
N ALA A 89 -2.97 17.03 3.97
CA ALA A 89 -3.77 17.16 5.19
C ALA A 89 -3.25 16.30 6.35
N PHE A 90 -2.53 15.21 6.05
CA PHE A 90 -1.96 14.29 7.04
C PHE A 90 -0.46 14.05 6.74
N PRO A 91 0.41 15.02 7.06
CA PRO A 91 1.84 14.94 6.73
C PRO A 91 2.55 13.88 7.58
N ALA A 92 3.50 13.16 6.98
CA ALA A 92 4.32 12.16 7.68
C ALA A 92 5.07 12.73 8.89
N ALA A 93 5.51 13.99 8.83
CA ALA A 93 6.22 14.66 9.94
C ALA A 93 5.43 14.63 11.26
N THR A 94 4.09 14.67 11.18
CA THR A 94 3.19 14.63 12.33
C THR A 94 2.60 13.24 12.54
N TRP A 95 2.19 12.56 11.46
CA TRP A 95 1.37 11.35 11.53
C TRP A 95 2.15 10.04 11.52
N ALA A 96 3.43 10.03 11.13
CA ALA A 96 4.23 8.80 11.09
C ALA A 96 4.54 8.22 12.48
N LYS A 97 4.34 9.01 13.54
CA LYS A 97 4.46 8.57 14.94
C LYS A 97 3.26 7.73 15.40
N ASN A 98 2.16 7.76 14.65
CA ASN A 98 0.97 6.99 14.97
C ASN A 98 1.26 5.49 14.77
N HIS A 99 0.88 4.66 15.74
CA HIS A 99 1.08 3.21 15.71
C HIS A 99 0.47 2.51 14.48
N PHE A 100 -0.56 3.11 13.87
CA PHE A 100 -1.21 2.57 12.69
C PHE A 100 -0.53 2.97 11.36
N TRP A 101 0.50 3.83 11.40
CA TRP A 101 1.20 4.27 10.20
C TRP A 101 1.95 3.13 9.51
N GLY A 102 1.56 2.80 8.28
CA GLY A 102 2.21 1.74 7.49
C GLY A 102 1.95 0.32 7.98
N ARG A 103 1.02 0.12 8.93
CA ARG A 103 0.71 -1.21 9.50
C ARG A 103 0.12 -2.19 8.48
N TYR A 104 -0.50 -1.67 7.42
CA TYR A 104 -1.21 -2.45 6.40
C TYR A 104 -0.61 -2.26 5.00
N MET A 105 0.70 -2.02 4.90
CA MET A 105 1.41 -1.86 3.61
C MET A 105 1.28 -3.07 2.66
N GLU A 106 1.07 -4.27 3.20
CA GLU A 106 0.95 -5.53 2.44
C GLU A 106 -0.50 -5.88 2.05
N VAL A 107 -1.49 -5.12 2.54
CA VAL A 107 -2.91 -5.29 2.19
C VAL A 107 -3.23 -4.41 0.99
N ASP A 108 -4.18 -4.83 0.16
CA ASP A 108 -4.56 -4.04 -1.01
C ASP A 108 -5.20 -2.70 -0.62
N PHE A 109 -4.79 -1.64 -1.29
CA PHE A 109 -5.22 -0.27 -0.97
C PHE A 109 -6.75 -0.09 -1.08
N PRO A 110 -7.43 -0.59 -2.14
CA PRO A 110 -8.89 -0.59 -2.22
C PRO A 110 -9.55 -1.38 -1.09
N VAL A 111 -8.96 -2.50 -0.65
CA VAL A 111 -9.51 -3.29 0.49
C VAL A 111 -9.48 -2.46 1.77
N VAL A 112 -8.40 -1.72 2.01
CA VAL A 112 -8.31 -0.81 3.16
C VAL A 112 -9.30 0.36 3.05
N ILE A 113 -9.51 0.91 1.84
CA ILE A 113 -10.53 1.94 1.62
C ILE A 113 -11.93 1.42 1.96
N GLU A 114 -12.31 0.25 1.48
CA GLU A 114 -13.65 -0.32 1.72
C GLU A 114 -13.86 -0.61 3.22
N ALA A 115 -12.85 -1.15 3.90
CA ALA A 115 -12.90 -1.33 5.35
C ALA A 115 -13.03 0.02 6.09
N ALA A 116 -12.28 1.04 5.66
CA ALA A 116 -12.36 2.38 6.26
C ALA A 116 -13.71 3.05 6.03
N LYS A 117 -14.30 2.90 4.85
CA LYS A 117 -15.63 3.38 4.52
C LYS A 117 -16.68 2.74 5.43
N ALA A 118 -16.62 1.42 5.62
CA ALA A 118 -17.53 0.69 6.49
C ALA A 118 -17.46 1.16 7.95
N GLU A 119 -16.25 1.41 8.48
CA GLU A 119 -16.08 1.89 9.86
C GLU A 119 -16.42 3.37 10.05
N LEU A 120 -16.15 4.23 9.06
CA LEU A 120 -16.50 5.65 9.14
C LEU A 120 -18.01 5.87 9.22
N VAL A 121 -18.80 5.09 8.47
CA VAL A 121 -20.27 5.14 8.55
C VAL A 121 -20.76 4.78 9.96
N LYS A 122 -20.16 3.78 10.60
CA LYS A 122 -20.49 3.38 11.98
C LYS A 122 -20.03 4.40 13.02
N PHE A 123 -18.94 5.13 12.75
CA PHE A 123 -18.36 6.11 13.66
C PHE A 123 -19.19 7.40 13.74
N VAL A 124 -19.69 7.90 12.61
CA VAL A 124 -20.48 9.15 12.57
C VAL A 124 -21.78 9.04 13.36
N GLY A 125 -22.44 7.88 13.36
CA GLY A 125 -23.68 7.66 14.10
C GLY A 125 -23.57 7.53 15.63
N LYS A 126 -22.38 7.73 16.21
CA LYS A 126 -22.14 7.64 17.67
C LYS A 126 -21.82 8.99 18.33
N GLY A 127 -21.77 10.07 17.55
CA GLY A 127 -21.42 11.40 18.02
C GLY A 127 -22.60 12.25 18.49
N GLU A 128 -23.78 11.65 18.69
CA GLU A 128 -25.00 12.28 19.21
C GLU A 128 -25.42 11.65 20.54
#